data_AF-A0A7Y5E1N0-F1
#
_entry.id   AF-A0A7Y5E1N0-F1
#
_cell.length_a   1.000
_cell.length_b   1.000
_cell.length_c   1.000
_cell.angle_alpha   90.00
_cell.angle_beta   90.00
_cell.angle_gamma   90.00
#
_symmetry.space_group_name_H-M   'P 1'
#
loop_
_entity.id
_entity.type
_entity.pdbx_description
1 polymer ?
#
loop_
_entity_poly.entity_id
_entity_poly.type
_entity_poly.pdbx_seq_one_letter_code
_entity_poly.pdbx_strand_id
1 'polypeptide(L)'
;METNVVARRSALVQLACFGGLLAAAAALPACVAEAADDADDVGNGEDELRSCAAVGATIGTNHGHALTVPPADVTAGVAKTYTLSGSHAHQVSLTAANFATLKTKGKVVVASTTALGHAHSVTVSCTGPVVSPPAARCKSGISAAQISANHGHALAVPAADIASGVAKSYSIQGASGHDHRVSLTAADFASLKTGASLTVTATTGAGHTHTVTVRCA
;
A
#
# COMPACT_ATOMS: atom_id res chain seq x y z
N MET A 1 -12.55 -30.72 24.16
CA MET A 1 -11.83 -30.83 22.88
C MET A 1 -12.88 -31.07 21.81
N GLU A 2 -13.41 -30.01 21.22
CA GLU A 2 -14.38 -30.10 20.11
C GLU A 2 -13.71 -29.58 18.85
N THR A 3 -13.55 -30.47 17.87
CA THR A 3 -12.94 -30.19 16.56
C THR A 3 -13.99 -29.61 15.61
N ASN A 4 -13.80 -28.35 15.23
CA ASN A 4 -14.65 -27.64 14.28
C ASN A 4 -14.04 -27.79 12.86
N VAL A 5 -14.70 -28.58 12.00
CA VAL A 5 -14.28 -28.85 10.61
C VAL A 5 -14.92 -27.82 9.69
N VAL A 6 -14.14 -26.87 9.18
CA VAL A 6 -14.58 -25.89 8.18
C VAL A 6 -14.47 -26.51 6.78
N ALA A 7 -15.62 -26.78 6.15
CA ALA A 7 -15.72 -27.22 4.77
C ALA A 7 -15.42 -26.06 3.80
N ARG A 8 -14.41 -26.23 2.93
CA ARG A 8 -14.11 -25.32 1.81
C ARG A 8 -14.92 -25.74 0.58
N ARG A 9 -15.74 -24.83 0.04
CA ARG A 9 -16.39 -25.00 -1.26
C ARG A 9 -15.48 -24.44 -2.36
N SER A 10 -14.93 -25.33 -3.18
CA SER A 10 -14.25 -24.99 -4.44
C SER A 10 -15.28 -24.68 -5.51
N ALA A 11 -15.24 -23.47 -6.08
CA ALA A 11 -16.01 -23.14 -7.28
C ALA A 11 -15.17 -23.50 -8.52
N LEU A 12 -15.67 -24.47 -9.27
CA LEU A 12 -15.16 -24.92 -10.56
C LEU A 12 -15.72 -23.97 -11.63
N VAL A 13 -14.88 -23.17 -12.28
CA VAL A 13 -15.29 -22.38 -13.46
C VAL A 13 -15.02 -23.25 -14.69
N GLN A 14 -16.09 -23.69 -15.35
CA GLN A 14 -16.05 -24.43 -16.60
C GLN A 14 -15.66 -23.52 -17.75
N LEU A 15 -14.54 -23.85 -18.39
CA LEU A 15 -14.12 -23.32 -19.67
C LEU A 15 -14.78 -24.16 -20.78
N ALA A 16 -15.64 -23.56 -21.59
CA ALA A 16 -16.19 -24.19 -22.78
C ALA A 16 -15.73 -23.41 -24.02
N CYS A 17 -14.71 -23.92 -24.70
CA CYS A 17 -14.41 -23.59 -26.09
C CYS A 17 -14.77 -24.80 -26.94
N PHE A 18 -15.95 -24.80 -27.55
CA PHE A 18 -16.27 -25.71 -28.65
C PHE A 18 -16.00 -24.99 -29.97
N GLY A 19 -15.06 -25.55 -30.74
CA GLY A 19 -14.83 -25.18 -32.12
C GLY A 19 -15.92 -25.73 -33.05
N GLY A 20 -16.14 -25.03 -34.16
CA GLY A 20 -16.97 -25.48 -35.27
C GLY A 20 -16.53 -24.79 -36.55
N LEU A 21 -15.95 -25.58 -37.46
CA LEU A 21 -15.59 -25.23 -38.83
C LEU A 21 -16.71 -25.72 -39.75
N LEU A 22 -17.37 -24.84 -40.53
CA LEU A 22 -17.83 -25.10 -41.91
C LEU A 22 -18.47 -23.84 -42.53
N ALA A 23 -18.16 -23.61 -43.80
CA ALA A 23 -18.51 -22.42 -44.58
C ALA A 23 -19.94 -22.48 -45.16
N ALA A 24 -20.64 -21.34 -45.16
CA ALA A 24 -21.64 -20.98 -46.16
C ALA A 24 -21.87 -19.46 -46.15
N ALA A 25 -21.69 -18.82 -47.30
CA ALA A 25 -21.95 -17.40 -47.52
C ALA A 25 -23.46 -17.13 -47.57
N ALA A 26 -23.94 -16.26 -46.66
CA ALA A 26 -25.23 -15.59 -46.78
C ALA A 26 -25.12 -14.21 -46.10
N ALA A 27 -25.35 -13.17 -46.87
CA ALA A 27 -25.41 -11.79 -46.41
C ALA A 27 -26.54 -11.64 -45.38
N LEU A 28 -26.18 -11.24 -44.16
CA LEU A 28 -27.08 -10.92 -43.06
C LEU A 28 -26.75 -9.51 -42.55
N PRO A 29 -27.75 -8.78 -42.03
CA PRO A 29 -27.68 -7.35 -41.78
C PRO A 29 -26.64 -7.05 -40.70
N ALA A 30 -25.90 -5.95 -40.90
CA ALA A 30 -24.94 -5.43 -39.94
C ALA A 30 -25.61 -5.29 -38.56
N CYS A 31 -25.21 -6.13 -37.62
CA CYS A 31 -25.41 -5.86 -36.22
C CYS A 31 -24.55 -4.63 -35.90
N VAL A 32 -25.19 -3.47 -35.82
CA VAL A 32 -24.59 -2.31 -35.17
C VAL A 32 -24.44 -2.72 -33.71
N ALA A 33 -23.24 -3.12 -33.33
CA ALA A 33 -22.89 -3.22 -31.93
C ALA A 33 -22.98 -1.79 -31.39
N GLU A 34 -24.06 -1.50 -30.68
CA GLU A 34 -24.12 -0.31 -29.85
C GLU A 34 -23.00 -0.47 -28.82
N ALA A 35 -21.93 0.29 -29.02
CA ALA A 35 -20.94 0.51 -27.99
C ALA A 35 -21.72 1.12 -26.82
N ALA A 36 -21.99 0.31 -25.81
CA ALA A 36 -22.42 0.81 -24.53
C ALA A 36 -21.30 1.76 -24.06
N ASP A 37 -21.59 3.06 -24.09
CA ASP A 37 -20.93 4.06 -23.24
C ASP A 37 -21.28 3.69 -21.79
N ASP A 38 -20.68 2.60 -21.31
CA ASP A 38 -20.94 2.02 -20.00
C ASP A 38 -20.01 2.69 -18.99
N ALA A 39 -20.54 3.75 -18.38
CA ALA A 39 -20.20 4.28 -17.07
C ALA A 39 -18.79 3.95 -16.53
N ASP A 40 -17.81 4.80 -16.88
CA ASP A 40 -16.61 5.02 -16.06
C ASP A 40 -16.98 5.75 -14.76
N ASP A 41 -17.89 5.17 -13.96
CA ASP A 41 -18.00 5.45 -12.52
C ASP A 41 -17.70 4.14 -11.78
N VAL A 42 -16.52 3.57 -12.06
CA VAL A 42 -15.80 2.80 -11.05
C VAL A 42 -15.37 3.78 -9.98
N GLY A 43 -16.31 4.12 -9.10
CA GLY A 43 -16.01 4.76 -7.82
C GLY A 43 -14.88 3.96 -7.16
N ASN A 44 -13.67 4.49 -7.26
CA ASN A 44 -12.45 3.94 -6.65
C ASN A 44 -12.54 4.11 -5.13
N GLY A 45 -13.55 3.50 -4.51
CA GLY A 45 -13.76 3.44 -3.06
C GLY A 45 -12.79 2.51 -2.35
N GLU A 46 -11.70 2.14 -3.02
CA GLU A 46 -10.67 1.24 -2.54
C GLU A 46 -9.43 2.10 -2.24
N ASP A 47 -9.16 2.37 -0.96
CA ASP A 47 -7.92 2.98 -0.45
C ASP A 47 -7.69 4.50 -0.63
N GLU A 48 -8.71 5.34 -0.40
CA GLU A 48 -8.40 6.73 -0.01
C GLU A 48 -7.66 6.76 1.34
N LEU A 49 -6.36 7.07 1.30
CA LEU A 49 -5.52 7.21 2.49
C LEU A 49 -5.97 8.41 3.30
N ARG A 50 -6.57 8.18 4.48
CA ARG A 50 -6.85 9.26 5.43
C ARG A 50 -5.56 9.76 6.04
N SER A 51 -5.37 11.08 5.99
CA SER A 51 -4.40 11.73 6.87
C SER A 51 -4.97 11.71 8.30
N CYS A 52 -4.26 11.05 9.22
CA CYS A 52 -4.66 11.06 10.63
C CYS A 52 -4.15 12.31 11.32
N ALA A 53 -4.80 13.45 11.06
CA ALA A 53 -4.45 14.71 11.71
C ALA A 53 -4.58 14.62 13.25
N ALA A 54 -5.58 13.87 13.73
CA ALA A 54 -5.76 13.55 15.14
C ALA A 54 -6.18 12.08 15.32
N VAL A 55 -5.77 11.48 16.44
CA VAL A 55 -6.16 10.13 16.83
C VAL A 55 -6.88 10.20 18.17
N GLY A 56 -8.13 9.75 18.20
CA GLY A 56 -8.94 9.62 19.40
C GLY A 56 -9.04 8.17 19.85
N ALA A 57 -9.22 7.94 21.15
CA ALA A 57 -9.49 6.62 21.71
C ALA A 57 -10.75 6.66 22.59
N THR A 58 -11.61 5.66 22.43
CA THR A 58 -12.76 5.40 23.31
C THR A 58 -12.58 4.04 23.96
N ILE A 59 -12.68 4.01 25.29
CA ILE A 59 -12.45 2.82 26.11
C ILE A 59 -13.81 2.35 26.64
N GLY A 60 -14.16 1.09 26.39
CA GLY A 60 -15.37 0.46 26.89
C GLY A 60 -15.25 0.12 28.38
N THR A 61 -16.32 0.29 29.15
CA THR A 61 -16.32 0.12 30.63
C THR A 61 -15.21 0.96 31.27
N ASN A 62 -14.99 2.17 30.76
CA ASN A 62 -13.90 3.02 31.22
C ASN A 62 -14.19 3.50 32.65
N HIS A 63 -13.26 3.24 33.55
CA HIS A 63 -13.31 3.66 34.94
C HIS A 63 -12.12 4.58 35.30
N GLY A 64 -11.60 5.31 34.31
CA GLY A 64 -10.56 6.33 34.49
C GLY A 64 -9.31 6.16 33.64
N HIS A 65 -9.34 5.28 32.64
CA HIS A 65 -8.25 5.10 31.70
C HIS A 65 -8.23 6.16 30.59
N ALA A 66 -7.03 6.44 30.11
CA ALA A 66 -6.76 7.18 28.89
C ALA A 66 -5.74 6.43 28.02
N LEU A 67 -5.87 6.60 26.70
CA LEU A 67 -4.93 6.11 25.70
C LEU A 67 -4.58 7.25 24.76
N THR A 68 -3.28 7.52 24.59
CA THR A 68 -2.77 8.49 23.62
C THR A 68 -1.99 7.75 22.54
N VAL A 69 -2.43 7.87 21.29
CA VAL A 69 -1.75 7.32 20.12
C VAL A 69 -1.25 8.49 19.25
N PRO A 70 0.07 8.71 19.13
CA PRO A 70 0.60 9.75 18.26
C PRO A 70 0.21 9.54 16.78
N PRO A 71 -0.23 10.60 16.06
CA PRO A 71 -0.43 10.55 14.61
C PRO A 71 0.76 9.97 13.83
N ALA A 72 1.99 10.26 14.28
CA ALA A 72 3.22 9.75 13.67
C ALA A 72 3.31 8.21 13.68
N ASP A 73 2.78 7.56 14.71
CA ASP A 73 2.76 6.10 14.78
C ASP A 73 1.79 5.50 13.75
N VAL A 74 0.65 6.17 13.53
CA VAL A 74 -0.28 5.77 12.46
C VAL A 74 0.40 5.89 11.11
N THR A 75 1.08 7.02 10.84
CA THR A 75 1.84 7.22 9.59
C THR A 75 2.91 6.14 9.41
N ALA A 76 3.72 5.87 10.44
CA ALA A 76 4.77 4.85 10.41
C ALA A 76 4.21 3.45 10.15
N GLY A 77 3.02 3.14 10.69
CA GLY A 77 2.36 1.85 10.48
C GLY A 77 3.12 0.66 11.06
N VAL A 78 4.03 0.91 11.99
CA VAL A 78 4.83 -0.13 12.67
C VAL A 78 4.09 -0.57 13.93
N ALA A 79 4.05 -1.88 14.19
CA ALA A 79 3.39 -2.42 15.37
C ALA A 79 3.96 -1.80 16.67
N LYS A 80 3.07 -1.42 17.60
CA LYS A 80 3.46 -0.75 18.84
C LYS A 80 2.50 -1.07 19.98
N THR A 81 3.02 -1.13 21.19
CA THR A 81 2.24 -1.33 22.41
C THR A 81 2.17 -0.03 23.19
N TYR A 82 0.97 0.31 23.66
CA TYR A 82 0.65 1.51 24.40
C TYR A 82 0.11 1.14 25.77
N THR A 83 0.41 1.98 26.76
CA THR A 83 -0.14 1.84 28.11
C THR A 83 -1.48 2.57 28.21
N LEU A 84 -2.48 1.90 28.78
CA LEU A 84 -3.72 2.53 29.22
C LEU A 84 -3.56 2.95 30.67
N SER A 85 -3.31 4.23 30.88
CA SER A 85 -3.07 4.78 32.22
C SER A 85 -4.39 5.12 32.90
N GLY A 86 -4.62 4.64 34.12
CA GLY A 86 -5.80 4.91 34.94
C GLY A 86 -5.54 4.58 36.42
N SER A 87 -6.55 4.09 37.15
CA SER A 87 -6.39 3.59 38.53
C SER A 87 -5.45 2.38 38.62
N HIS A 88 -5.30 1.67 37.51
CA HIS A 88 -4.28 0.66 37.25
C HIS A 88 -3.89 0.71 35.76
N ALA A 89 -2.99 -0.18 35.31
CA ALA A 89 -2.48 -0.17 33.95
C ALA A 89 -2.93 -1.40 33.16
N HIS A 90 -3.32 -1.18 31.90
CA HIS A 90 -3.37 -2.20 30.86
C HIS A 90 -2.42 -1.85 29.72
N GLN A 91 -2.23 -2.77 28.79
CA GLN A 91 -1.54 -2.53 27.53
C GLN A 91 -2.48 -2.76 26.34
N VAL A 92 -2.31 -1.99 25.28
CA VAL A 92 -2.96 -2.19 23.98
C VAL A 92 -1.88 -2.30 22.92
N SER A 93 -1.88 -3.40 22.17
CA SER A 93 -0.99 -3.59 21.04
C SER A 93 -1.73 -3.28 19.74
N LEU A 94 -1.26 -2.28 19.00
CA LEU A 94 -1.70 -1.98 17.64
C LEU A 94 -0.71 -2.60 16.67
N THR A 95 -1.19 -3.49 15.82
CA THR A 95 -0.39 -4.14 14.77
C THR A 95 -0.26 -3.25 13.52
N ALA A 96 0.65 -3.60 12.61
CA ALA A 96 0.73 -2.95 11.29
C ALA A 96 -0.61 -3.01 10.53
N ALA A 97 -1.33 -4.13 10.64
CA ALA A 97 -2.67 -4.28 10.04
C ALA A 97 -3.71 -3.34 10.68
N ASN A 98 -3.61 -3.08 11.99
CA ASN A 98 -4.48 -2.11 12.65
C ASN A 98 -4.21 -0.70 12.15
N PHE A 99 -2.94 -0.31 11.98
CA PHE A 99 -2.60 1.00 11.42
C PHE A 99 -3.02 1.13 9.96
N ALA A 100 -2.89 0.08 9.14
CA ALA A 100 -3.42 0.06 7.78
C ALA A 100 -4.95 0.27 7.79
N THR A 101 -5.67 -0.41 8.69
CA THR A 101 -7.12 -0.25 8.86
C THR A 101 -7.48 1.17 9.31
N LEU A 102 -6.70 1.79 10.20
CA LEU A 102 -6.91 3.18 10.60
C LEU A 102 -6.75 4.15 9.43
N LYS A 103 -5.80 3.92 8.52
CA LYS A 103 -5.58 4.77 7.34
C LYS A 103 -6.72 4.68 6.33
N THR A 104 -7.33 3.51 6.17
CA THR A 104 -8.31 3.26 5.10
C THR A 104 -9.74 3.39 5.61
N LYS A 105 -10.03 2.81 6.78
CA LYS A 105 -11.38 2.78 7.39
C LYS A 105 -11.58 3.80 8.49
N GLY A 106 -10.52 4.47 8.95
CA GLY A 106 -10.59 5.51 9.98
C GLY A 106 -10.81 4.99 11.40
N LYS A 107 -11.01 3.68 11.62
CA LYS A 107 -11.35 3.12 12.94
C LYS A 107 -10.87 1.67 13.08
N VAL A 108 -10.39 1.32 14.28
CA VAL A 108 -10.11 -0.07 14.67
C VAL A 108 -10.59 -0.30 16.10
N VAL A 109 -11.00 -1.53 16.41
CA VAL A 109 -11.34 -1.96 17.78
C VAL A 109 -10.40 -3.09 18.18
N VAL A 110 -9.76 -2.95 19.33
CA VAL A 110 -8.81 -3.92 19.90
C VAL A 110 -9.11 -4.14 21.37
N ALA A 111 -8.73 -5.30 21.92
CA ALA A 111 -8.81 -5.53 23.35
C ALA A 111 -7.51 -5.07 24.04
N SER A 112 -7.61 -4.56 25.26
CA SER A 112 -6.45 -4.40 26.14
C SER A 112 -6.01 -5.74 26.74
N THR A 113 -4.83 -5.79 27.34
CA THR A 113 -4.42 -6.92 28.19
C THR A 113 -5.35 -7.07 29.38
N THR A 114 -5.53 -8.30 29.86
CA THR A 114 -6.24 -8.57 31.12
C THR A 114 -5.37 -8.19 32.31
N ALA A 115 -5.86 -7.28 33.14
CA ALA A 115 -5.26 -6.95 34.43
C ALA A 115 -6.37 -6.95 35.49
N LEU A 116 -6.07 -7.44 36.70
CA LEU A 116 -7.03 -7.51 37.80
C LEU A 116 -8.38 -8.16 37.40
N GLY A 117 -8.32 -9.22 36.57
CA GLY A 117 -9.49 -10.00 36.17
C GLY A 117 -10.38 -9.37 35.08
N HIS A 118 -10.00 -8.25 34.46
CA HIS A 118 -10.77 -7.66 33.36
C HIS A 118 -9.90 -7.04 32.26
N ALA A 119 -10.52 -6.73 31.12
CA ALA A 119 -9.94 -6.07 29.96
C ALA A 119 -10.93 -5.06 29.37
N HIS A 120 -10.43 -4.11 28.59
CA HIS A 120 -11.23 -3.11 27.91
C HIS A 120 -11.32 -3.38 26.42
N SER A 121 -12.48 -3.09 25.84
CA SER A 121 -12.61 -2.88 24.40
C SER A 121 -12.16 -1.45 24.10
N VAL A 122 -11.16 -1.29 23.25
CA VAL A 122 -10.55 0.00 22.93
C VAL A 122 -10.77 0.29 21.46
N THR A 123 -11.60 1.30 21.21
CA THR A 123 -11.81 1.85 19.88
C THR A 123 -10.80 2.95 19.65
N VAL A 124 -9.95 2.80 18.64
CA VAL A 124 -9.05 3.85 18.16
C VAL A 124 -9.65 4.40 16.86
N SER A 125 -9.81 5.71 16.78
CA SER A 125 -10.36 6.41 15.63
C SER A 125 -9.39 7.47 15.15
N CYS A 126 -9.25 7.56 13.83
CA CYS A 126 -8.48 8.57 13.15
C CYS A 126 -9.45 9.63 12.60
N THR A 127 -9.27 10.88 13.03
CA THR A 127 -10.01 12.03 12.53
C THR A 127 -9.06 12.95 11.78
N GLY A 128 -9.44 13.29 10.55
CA GLY A 128 -8.68 14.19 9.69
C GLY A 128 -9.35 14.26 8.33
N PRO A 129 -8.98 15.25 7.50
CA PRO A 129 -9.48 15.29 6.14
C PRO A 129 -9.10 14.00 5.43
N VAL A 130 -10.07 13.44 4.72
CA VAL A 130 -9.77 12.46 3.69
C VAL A 130 -8.97 13.24 2.65
N VAL A 131 -7.67 13.00 2.65
CA VAL A 131 -6.84 13.47 1.55
C VAL A 131 -6.93 12.35 0.54
N SER A 132 -7.59 12.63 -0.58
CA SER A 132 -7.46 11.72 -1.71
C SER A 132 -5.95 11.59 -1.97
N PRO A 133 -5.37 10.37 -1.96
CA PRO A 133 -3.99 10.20 -2.34
C PRO A 133 -3.81 10.93 -3.67
N PRO A 134 -2.74 11.74 -3.86
CA PRO A 134 -2.42 12.20 -5.20
C PRO A 134 -2.45 10.98 -6.11
N ALA A 135 -3.28 11.02 -7.17
CA ALA A 135 -3.43 9.88 -8.07
C ALA A 135 -2.05 9.29 -8.36
N ALA A 136 -1.86 8.00 -8.08
CA ALA A 136 -0.55 7.38 -8.06
C ALA A 136 0.22 7.76 -9.33
N ARG A 137 1.21 8.65 -9.22
CA ARG A 137 1.84 9.26 -10.40
C ARG A 137 2.71 8.27 -11.15
N CYS A 138 3.13 7.20 -10.49
CA CYS A 138 4.01 6.17 -11.03
C CYS A 138 3.23 4.95 -11.57
N LYS A 139 2.11 5.13 -12.28
CA LYS A 139 1.34 3.99 -12.84
C LYS A 139 2.18 3.12 -13.78
N SER A 140 3.11 3.74 -14.51
CA SER A 140 4.02 3.07 -15.44
C SER A 140 5.38 2.72 -14.82
N GLY A 141 5.57 2.92 -13.52
CA GLY A 141 6.87 2.81 -12.87
C GLY A 141 7.78 4.00 -13.13
N ILE A 142 9.09 3.78 -13.03
CA ILE A 142 10.14 4.76 -13.32
C ILE A 142 11.02 4.21 -14.43
N SER A 143 11.16 4.95 -15.52
CA SER A 143 12.05 4.64 -16.64
C SER A 143 12.98 5.81 -17.03
N ALA A 144 12.75 7.00 -16.48
CA ALA A 144 13.42 8.24 -16.88
C ALA A 144 14.15 8.92 -15.71
N ALA A 145 15.09 8.22 -15.08
CA ALA A 145 15.96 8.79 -14.07
C ALA A 145 17.07 9.65 -14.71
N GLN A 146 17.40 10.80 -14.11
CA GLN A 146 18.64 11.51 -14.48
C GLN A 146 19.81 10.88 -13.72
N ILE A 147 20.86 10.50 -14.42
CA ILE A 147 22.06 9.89 -13.83
C ILE A 147 23.24 10.83 -14.12
N SER A 148 23.96 11.27 -13.08
CA SER A 148 25.11 12.18 -13.25
C SER A 148 26.25 11.49 -13.99
N ALA A 149 26.91 12.15 -14.95
CA ALA A 149 27.97 11.54 -15.76
C ALA A 149 27.55 10.20 -16.41
N ASN A 150 26.29 10.15 -16.88
CA ASN A 150 25.74 8.95 -17.49
C ASN A 150 26.49 8.58 -18.78
N HIS A 151 27.01 7.37 -18.82
CA HIS A 151 27.75 6.81 -19.96
C HIS A 151 27.16 5.46 -20.40
N GLY A 152 25.84 5.28 -20.23
CA GLY A 152 25.10 4.09 -20.67
C GLY A 152 24.19 3.47 -19.61
N HIS A 153 24.16 4.03 -18.40
CA HIS A 153 23.33 3.60 -17.30
C HIS A 153 21.84 3.92 -17.50
N ALA A 154 20.98 3.05 -16.96
CA ALA A 154 19.55 3.21 -16.96
C ALA A 154 18.96 2.60 -15.68
N LEU A 155 18.02 3.30 -15.04
CA LEU A 155 17.26 2.79 -13.90
C LEU A 155 15.84 2.45 -14.34
N ALA A 156 15.41 1.22 -14.06
CA ALA A 156 14.03 0.79 -14.19
C ALA A 156 13.48 0.36 -12.82
N VAL A 157 12.39 0.99 -12.38
CA VAL A 157 11.68 0.60 -11.15
C VAL A 157 10.24 0.24 -11.52
N PRO A 158 9.81 -1.03 -11.38
CA PRO A 158 8.45 -1.45 -11.67
C PRO A 158 7.41 -0.73 -10.81
N ALA A 159 6.25 -0.42 -11.39
CA ALA A 159 5.12 0.16 -10.66
C ALA A 159 4.70 -0.67 -9.44
N ALA A 160 4.78 -2.01 -9.55
CA ALA A 160 4.47 -2.93 -8.47
C ALA A 160 5.40 -2.77 -7.25
N ASP A 161 6.69 -2.51 -7.48
CA ASP A 161 7.63 -2.28 -6.38
C ASP A 161 7.31 -0.95 -5.69
N ILE A 162 6.98 0.09 -6.46
CA ILE A 162 6.54 1.39 -5.93
C ILE A 162 5.26 1.22 -5.11
N ALA A 163 4.27 0.49 -5.62
CA ALA A 163 3.03 0.20 -4.92
C ALA A 163 3.28 -0.57 -3.61
N SER A 164 4.16 -1.57 -3.61
CA SER A 164 4.52 -2.34 -2.41
C SER A 164 5.17 -1.48 -1.33
N GLY A 165 5.99 -0.50 -1.72
CA GLY A 165 6.75 0.33 -0.80
C GLY A 165 7.78 -0.43 0.03
N VAL A 166 8.17 -1.64 -0.38
CA VAL A 166 9.19 -2.44 0.31
C VAL A 166 10.58 -2.01 -0.15
N ALA A 167 11.50 -1.80 0.78
CA ALA A 167 12.86 -1.41 0.47
C ALA A 167 13.54 -2.42 -0.49
N LYS A 168 14.21 -1.92 -1.53
CA LYS A 168 14.80 -2.75 -2.59
C LYS A 168 16.00 -2.08 -3.25
N SER A 169 16.92 -2.89 -3.77
CA SER A 169 18.09 -2.43 -4.50
C SER A 169 17.95 -2.77 -5.99
N TYR A 170 18.24 -1.79 -6.85
CA TYR A 170 18.11 -1.86 -8.29
C TYR A 170 19.47 -1.67 -8.96
N SER A 171 19.78 -2.52 -9.94
CA SER A 171 20.89 -2.27 -10.86
C SER A 171 20.57 -1.07 -11.73
N ILE A 172 21.60 -0.27 -12.03
CA ILE A 172 21.52 0.81 -13.02
C ILE A 172 22.41 0.57 -14.24
N GLN A 173 22.90 -0.65 -14.47
CA GLN A 173 23.85 -0.96 -15.53
C GLN A 173 23.41 -0.42 -16.91
N GLY A 174 22.16 -0.67 -17.31
CA GLY A 174 21.69 -0.33 -18.65
C GLY A 174 22.55 -0.98 -19.73
N ALA A 175 23.12 -0.15 -20.62
CA ALA A 175 24.08 -0.54 -21.65
C ALA A 175 25.56 -0.32 -21.26
N SER A 176 25.83 0.14 -20.04
CA SER A 176 27.21 0.33 -19.56
C SER A 176 27.96 -1.00 -19.41
N GLY A 177 29.29 -0.93 -19.55
CA GLY A 177 30.19 -2.08 -19.37
C GLY A 177 30.38 -2.52 -17.90
N HIS A 178 29.80 -1.79 -16.94
CA HIS A 178 29.81 -2.17 -15.52
C HIS A 178 28.51 -1.74 -14.83
N ASP A 179 28.27 -2.29 -13.63
CA ASP A 179 27.05 -2.06 -12.86
C ASP A 179 27.28 -1.15 -11.64
N HIS A 180 26.23 -0.45 -11.26
CA HIS A 180 26.07 0.22 -9.96
C HIS A 180 24.67 -0.09 -9.44
N ARG A 181 24.46 0.09 -8.13
CA ARG A 181 23.16 -0.16 -7.51
C ARG A 181 22.62 1.06 -6.79
N VAL A 182 21.32 1.26 -6.91
CA VAL A 182 20.55 2.24 -6.14
C VAL A 182 19.69 1.49 -5.14
N SER A 183 19.76 1.87 -3.86
CA SER A 183 18.87 1.34 -2.82
C SER A 183 17.77 2.35 -2.53
N LEU A 184 16.52 1.93 -2.69
CA LEU A 184 15.34 2.71 -2.34
C LEU A 184 14.69 2.13 -1.08
N THR A 185 14.42 2.98 -0.11
CA THR A 185 13.78 2.64 1.17
C THR A 185 12.26 2.73 1.09
N ALA A 186 11.56 2.27 2.13
CA ALA A 186 10.11 2.45 2.24
C ALA A 186 9.70 3.93 2.26
N ALA A 187 10.51 4.80 2.86
CA ALA A 187 10.29 6.24 2.89
C ALA A 187 10.46 6.88 1.50
N ASP A 188 11.41 6.38 0.70
CA ASP A 188 11.61 6.81 -0.69
C ASP A 188 10.39 6.47 -1.53
N PHE A 189 9.88 5.22 -1.45
CA PHE A 189 8.65 4.85 -2.15
C PHE A 189 7.44 5.66 -1.69
N ALA A 190 7.32 5.97 -0.40
CA ALA A 190 6.27 6.86 0.09
C ALA A 190 6.35 8.25 -0.54
N SER A 191 7.56 8.79 -0.70
CA SER A 191 7.80 10.09 -1.37
C SER A 191 7.51 10.03 -2.87
N LEU A 192 7.88 8.95 -3.55
CA LEU A 192 7.57 8.76 -4.97
C LEU A 192 6.06 8.66 -5.21
N LYS A 193 5.31 8.00 -4.31
CA LYS A 193 3.84 7.91 -4.38
C LYS A 193 3.16 9.29 -4.32
N THR A 194 3.75 10.26 -3.62
CA THR A 194 3.21 11.64 -3.57
C THR A 194 3.64 12.48 -4.77
N GLY A 195 4.46 11.94 -5.67
CA GLY A 195 4.97 12.65 -6.84
C GLY A 195 6.25 13.46 -6.59
N ALA A 196 6.91 13.26 -5.44
CA ALA A 196 8.17 13.91 -5.17
C ALA A 196 9.30 13.38 -6.08
N SER A 197 10.31 14.21 -6.30
CA SER A 197 11.58 13.80 -6.92
C SER A 197 12.58 13.51 -5.81
N LEU A 198 13.34 12.43 -5.95
CA LEU A 198 14.37 12.02 -5.00
C LEU A 198 15.74 12.05 -5.66
N THR A 199 16.78 12.26 -4.87
CA THR A 199 18.17 12.17 -5.32
C THR A 199 18.91 11.18 -4.44
N VAL A 200 19.44 10.12 -5.03
CA VAL A 200 20.11 9.02 -4.32
C VAL A 200 21.49 8.77 -4.93
N THR A 201 22.46 8.41 -4.10
CA THR A 201 23.80 8.04 -4.57
C THR A 201 23.85 6.54 -4.80
N ALA A 202 24.27 6.13 -6.00
CA ALA A 202 24.50 4.73 -6.35
C ALA A 202 25.80 4.22 -5.70
N THR A 203 25.91 2.90 -5.55
CA THR A 203 27.12 2.25 -5.03
C THR A 203 28.35 2.56 -5.88
N THR A 204 29.54 2.48 -5.29
CA THR A 204 30.80 2.59 -6.03
C THR A 204 30.99 1.37 -6.93
N GLY A 205 31.22 1.61 -8.22
CA GLY A 205 31.50 0.61 -9.26
C GLY A 205 32.56 1.17 -10.19
N ALA A 206 33.47 0.32 -10.68
CA ALA A 206 34.57 0.73 -11.56
C ALA A 206 35.32 2.01 -11.11
N GLY A 207 35.50 2.21 -9.79
CA GLY A 207 36.22 3.34 -9.23
C GLY A 207 35.45 4.67 -9.11
N HIS A 208 34.14 4.73 -9.41
CA HIS A 208 33.33 5.94 -9.23
C HIS A 208 31.89 5.66 -8.78
N THR A 209 31.10 6.73 -8.55
CA THR A 209 29.68 6.68 -8.17
C THR A 209 28.85 7.56 -9.09
N HIS A 210 27.53 7.34 -9.07
CA HIS A 210 26.56 8.21 -9.73
C HIS A 210 25.55 8.77 -8.74
N THR A 211 25.15 10.01 -8.94
CA THR A 211 23.94 10.58 -8.35
C THR A 211 22.78 10.33 -9.30
N VAL A 212 21.68 9.77 -8.77
CA VAL A 212 20.50 9.38 -9.54
C VAL A 212 19.29 10.16 -9.03
N THR A 213 18.69 10.96 -9.92
CA THR A 213 17.41 11.64 -9.65
C THR A 213 16.25 10.75 -10.11
N VAL A 214 15.39 10.37 -9.17
CA VAL A 214 14.28 9.44 -9.35
C VAL A 214 12.96 10.21 -9.26
N ARG A 215 12.12 10.10 -10.29
CA ARG A 215 10.75 10.65 -10.33
C ARG A 215 9.84 9.76 -11.17
N CYS A 216 8.54 9.80 -10.91
CA CYS A 216 7.56 9.17 -11.80
C CYS A 216 7.68 9.76 -13.22
N ALA A 217 7.54 8.90 -14.23
CA ALA A 217 7.50 9.30 -15.64
C ALA A 217 6.20 10.04 -15.99
#